data_AF-A0A948IT38-F1
#
_entry.id   AF-A0A948IT38-F1
#
_cell.length_a   1.000
_cell.length_b   1.000
_cell.length_c   1.000
_cell.angle_alpha   90.00
_cell.angle_beta   90.00
_cell.angle_gamma   90.00
#
_symmetry.space_group_name_H-M   'P 1'
#
loop_
_entity.id
_entity.type
_entity.pdbx_description
1 polymer ?
#
loop_
_entity_poly.entity_id
_entity_poly.type
_entity_poly.pdbx_seq_one_letter_code
_entity_poly.pdbx_strand_id
1 'polypeptide(L)'
;MPSYAAADRARITDFIFDRLASGLSLAQIAALPGHPSQRTLLRWARADPHLAALIAHGRAVCRPRERHPFNPTRAADLLLRVRRGEPLSRLLRRPDLPNRRALDAWKRQDPAFAADLEAAKAFADPERRRYGHRRARMPFDQAVADRIMLAVLRGATLAQLHRDPSLPGATGLKRWCAADPDFDAALRSAMKIGFPARRRAGAQALCAQLTHEIVRRIADGASLFSLGREPGMPCADTLYNWVREHPAFAIEIAEACQFRDWMLADQAQAIAERLAPADLATARRAVGAINQKLGQLNRHPGAGRRQG
;
A
#
# COMPACT_ATOMS: atom_id res chain seq x y z
N MET A 1 42.25 6.02 19.18
CA MET A 1 41.63 7.32 18.85
C MET A 1 42.65 8.41 19.13
N PRO A 2 42.83 9.41 18.26
CA PRO A 2 43.78 10.49 18.52
C PRO A 2 43.37 11.20 19.82
N SER A 3 44.26 11.18 20.81
CA SER A 3 44.08 11.93 22.05
C SER A 3 44.49 13.38 21.76
N TYR A 4 43.52 14.28 21.63
CA TYR A 4 43.82 15.70 21.44
C TYR A 4 44.35 16.29 22.75
N ALA A 5 45.54 16.89 22.70
CA ALA A 5 46.12 17.62 23.81
C ALA A 5 45.27 18.85 24.17
N ALA A 6 45.35 19.33 25.41
CA ALA A 6 44.50 20.45 25.88
C ALA A 6 44.65 21.73 25.03
N ALA A 7 45.88 22.04 24.58
CA ALA A 7 46.16 23.17 23.70
C ALA A 7 45.55 23.02 22.29
N ASP A 8 45.42 21.78 21.79
CA ASP A 8 44.76 21.51 20.51
C ASP A 8 43.23 21.63 20.64
N ARG A 9 42.68 21.28 21.80
CA ARG A 9 41.24 21.45 22.07
C ARG A 9 40.83 22.91 22.07
N ALA A 10 41.62 23.78 22.71
CA ALA A 10 41.33 25.23 22.73
C ALA A 10 41.31 25.83 21.31
N ARG A 11 42.37 25.56 20.52
CA ARG A 11 42.46 26.01 19.12
C ARG A 11 41.31 25.49 18.24
N ILE A 12 40.90 24.24 18.45
CA ILE A 12 39.77 23.65 17.72
C ILE A 12 38.44 24.27 18.16
N THR A 13 38.26 24.59 19.44
CA THR A 13 37.06 25.27 19.95
C THR A 13 36.90 26.66 19.35
N ASP A 14 37.97 27.45 19.26
CA ASP A 14 37.95 28.78 18.63
C ASP A 14 37.61 28.67 17.14
N PHE A 15 38.21 27.71 16.43
CA PHE A 15 37.86 27.43 15.03
C PHE A 15 36.37 27.05 14.87
N ILE A 16 35.83 26.23 15.77
CA ILE A 16 34.42 25.84 15.74
C ILE A 16 33.53 27.05 15.94
N PHE A 17 33.90 27.96 16.85
CA PHE A 17 33.18 29.20 17.08
C PHE A 17 33.07 30.04 15.80
N ASP A 18 34.20 30.33 15.15
CA ASP A 18 34.24 31.14 13.93
C ASP A 18 33.40 30.53 12.80
N ARG A 19 33.43 29.19 12.67
CA ARG A 19 32.67 28.48 11.64
C ARG A 19 31.18 28.41 11.93
N LEU A 20 30.79 28.24 13.20
CA LEU A 20 29.39 28.32 13.61
C LEU A 20 28.84 29.74 13.42
N ALA A 21 29.62 30.77 13.76
CA ALA A 21 29.28 32.18 13.52
C ALA A 21 29.13 32.49 12.01
N SER A 22 29.94 31.83 11.17
CA SER A 22 29.83 31.89 9.70
C SER A 22 28.66 31.07 9.12
N GLY A 23 27.83 30.44 9.94
CA GLY A 23 26.63 29.71 9.51
C GLY A 23 26.85 28.27 9.06
N LEU A 24 28.05 27.69 9.27
CA LEU A 24 28.27 26.26 9.04
C LEU A 24 27.65 25.45 10.17
N SER A 25 27.02 24.32 9.82
CA SER A 25 26.54 23.36 10.82
C SER A 25 27.69 22.54 11.42
N LEU A 26 27.51 22.04 12.65
CA LEU A 26 28.47 21.17 13.32
C LEU A 26 28.82 19.91 12.49
N ALA A 27 27.87 19.40 11.70
CA ALA A 27 28.10 18.26 10.81
C ALA A 27 29.04 18.62 9.64
N GLN A 28 28.90 19.82 9.08
CA GLN A 28 29.80 20.32 8.03
C GLN A 28 31.20 20.59 8.58
N ILE A 29 31.30 21.14 9.79
CA ILE A 29 32.58 21.38 10.46
C ILE A 29 33.29 20.04 10.74
N ALA A 30 32.56 19.04 11.24
CA ALA A 30 33.09 17.70 11.51
C ALA A 30 33.48 16.90 10.25
N ALA A 31 33.04 17.33 9.06
CA ALA A 31 33.41 16.72 7.78
C ALA A 31 34.70 17.31 7.18
N LEU A 32 35.24 18.39 7.77
CA LEU A 32 36.48 19.01 7.31
C LEU A 32 37.70 18.12 7.64
N PRO A 33 38.68 17.97 6.72
CA PRO A 33 39.88 17.18 6.97
C PRO A 33 40.66 17.68 8.20
N GLY A 34 41.13 16.76 9.05
CA GLY A 34 41.92 17.10 10.24
C GLY A 34 41.10 17.54 11.47
N HIS A 35 39.78 17.64 11.36
CA HIS A 35 38.92 18.02 12.49
C HIS A 35 38.33 16.83 13.25
N PRO A 36 38.01 16.99 14.55
CA PRO A 36 37.39 15.92 15.32
C PRO A 36 36.00 15.56 14.77
N SER A 37 35.67 14.28 14.83
CA SER A 37 34.32 13.81 14.47
C SER A 37 33.23 14.53 15.28
N GLN A 38 32.03 14.62 14.72
CA GLN A 38 30.88 15.22 15.39
C GLN A 38 30.63 14.60 16.77
N ARG A 39 30.86 13.29 16.91
CA ARG A 39 30.72 12.57 18.17
C ARG A 39 31.75 13.03 19.22
N THR A 40 32.98 13.33 18.79
CA THR A 40 34.05 13.85 19.65
C THR A 40 33.69 15.24 20.15
N LEU A 41 33.21 16.13 19.27
CA LEU A 41 32.80 17.49 19.63
C LEU A 41 31.62 17.50 20.60
N LEU A 42 30.62 16.64 20.38
CA LEU A 42 29.50 16.48 21.31
C LEU A 42 29.93 15.90 22.66
N ARG A 43 30.96 15.04 22.69
CA ARG A 43 31.54 14.56 23.95
C ARG A 43 32.26 15.69 24.68
N TRP A 44 33.00 16.55 23.98
CA TRP A 44 33.65 17.72 24.58
C TRP A 44 32.62 18.69 25.13
N ALA A 45 31.55 18.97 24.39
CA ALA A 45 30.47 19.84 24.85
C ALA A 45 29.75 19.32 26.13
N ARG A 46 29.79 18.02 26.41
CA ARG A 46 29.28 17.50 27.69
C ARG A 46 30.20 17.80 28.87
N ALA A 47 31.49 17.93 28.62
CA ALA A 47 32.51 18.22 29.63
C ALA A 47 32.82 19.72 29.76
N ASP A 48 32.55 20.50 28.70
CA ASP A 48 32.80 21.94 28.62
C ASP A 48 31.48 22.70 28.35
N PRO A 49 30.92 23.38 29.38
CA PRO A 49 29.70 24.18 29.24
C PRO A 49 29.81 25.32 28.23
N HIS A 50 30.99 25.89 28.02
CA HIS A 50 31.19 26.98 27.08
C HIS A 50 30.99 26.49 25.64
N LEU A 51 31.63 25.39 25.26
CA LEU A 51 31.41 24.74 23.96
C LEU A 51 29.94 24.30 23.76
N ALA A 52 29.26 23.86 24.83
CA ALA A 52 27.84 23.53 24.77
C ALA A 52 26.97 24.74 24.41
N ALA A 53 27.21 25.88 25.08
CA ALA A 53 26.50 27.14 24.82
C ALA A 53 26.74 27.63 23.38
N LEU A 54 27.98 27.52 22.89
CA LEU A 54 28.32 27.90 21.52
C LEU A 54 27.61 27.03 20.47
N ILE A 55 27.56 25.71 20.67
CA ILE A 55 26.84 24.81 19.76
C ILE A 55 25.34 25.12 19.78
N ALA A 56 24.77 25.43 20.95
CA ALA A 56 23.37 25.81 21.08
C ALA A 56 23.08 27.14 20.35
N HIS A 57 23.95 28.13 20.51
CA HIS A 57 23.85 29.42 19.82
C HIS A 57 23.96 29.25 18.29
N GLY A 58 24.95 28.50 17.81
CA GLY A 58 25.10 28.20 16.37
C GLY A 58 23.90 27.45 15.78
N ARG A 59 23.24 26.58 16.54
CA ARG A 59 21.99 25.92 16.13
C ARG A 59 20.80 26.89 16.06
N ALA A 60 20.75 27.90 16.91
CA ALA A 60 19.72 28.93 16.86
C ALA A 60 19.91 29.86 15.66
N VAL A 61 21.16 30.16 15.29
CA VAL A 61 21.51 31.01 14.13
C VAL A 61 21.36 30.26 12.79
N CYS A 62 21.69 28.97 12.75
CA CYS A 62 21.41 28.12 11.58
C CYS A 62 19.91 27.92 11.43
N ARG A 63 19.24 28.74 10.60
CA ARG A 63 17.82 28.56 10.26
C ARG A 63 17.56 27.10 9.91
N PRO A 64 16.51 26.46 10.47
CA PRO A 64 16.17 25.09 10.11
C PRO A 64 15.95 25.05 8.60
N ARG A 65 16.73 24.23 7.88
CA ARG A 65 16.50 23.97 6.46
C ARG A 65 15.02 23.68 6.26
N GLU A 66 14.33 24.50 5.49
CA GLU A 66 12.92 24.29 5.17
C GLU A 66 12.80 22.94 4.47
N ARG A 67 12.30 21.93 5.19
CA ARG A 67 12.18 20.56 4.67
C ARG A 67 11.29 20.48 3.42
N HIS A 68 10.44 21.48 3.22
CA HIS A 68 9.51 21.61 2.12
C HIS A 68 9.53 23.06 1.63
N PRO A 69 10.52 23.46 0.83
CA PRO A 69 10.55 24.81 0.27
C PRO A 69 9.32 25.00 -0.64
N PHE A 70 8.73 26.20 -0.60
CA PHE A 70 7.64 26.56 -1.49
C PHE A 70 8.11 26.49 -2.95
N ASN A 71 7.33 25.84 -3.81
CA ASN A 71 7.61 25.75 -5.24
C ASN A 71 6.43 26.37 -6.02
N PRO A 72 6.59 27.57 -6.60
CA PRO A 72 5.49 28.30 -7.22
C PRO A 72 4.93 27.57 -8.45
N THR A 73 5.79 26.92 -9.25
CA THR A 73 5.37 26.18 -10.45
C THR A 73 4.48 24.99 -10.09
N ARG A 74 4.88 24.20 -9.08
CA ARG A 74 4.09 23.06 -8.60
C ARG A 74 2.82 23.51 -7.87
N ALA A 75 2.89 24.62 -7.15
CA ALA A 75 1.72 25.24 -6.53
C ALA A 75 0.69 25.65 -7.59
N ALA A 76 1.12 26.31 -8.67
CA ALA A 76 0.26 26.70 -9.77
C ALA A 76 -0.37 25.50 -10.50
N ASP A 77 0.40 24.43 -10.78
CA ASP A 77 -0.14 23.20 -11.39
C ASP A 77 -1.18 22.53 -10.47
N LEU A 78 -0.90 22.45 -9.17
CA LEU A 78 -1.85 21.93 -8.19
C LEU A 78 -3.17 22.73 -8.20
N LEU A 79 -3.09 24.06 -8.18
CA LEU A 79 -4.27 24.94 -8.22
C LEU A 79 -5.08 24.75 -9.51
N LEU A 80 -4.41 24.65 -10.66
CA LEU A 80 -5.07 24.44 -11.95
C LEU A 80 -5.82 23.10 -11.99
N ARG A 81 -5.20 22.02 -11.49
CA ARG A 81 -5.83 20.69 -11.43
C ARG A 81 -7.01 20.66 -10.47
N VAL A 82 -6.87 21.30 -9.31
CA VAL A 82 -7.98 21.44 -8.36
C VAL A 82 -9.13 22.20 -9.04
N ARG A 83 -8.88 23.35 -9.71
CA ARG A 83 -9.89 24.12 -10.44
C ARG A 83 -10.62 23.29 -11.52
N ARG A 84 -9.93 22.32 -12.14
CA ARG A 84 -10.50 21.38 -13.12
C ARG A 84 -11.34 20.26 -12.49
N GLY A 85 -11.53 20.25 -11.16
CA GLY A 85 -12.35 19.26 -10.47
C GLY A 85 -11.59 18.01 -10.02
N GLU A 86 -10.25 17.96 -10.18
CA GLU A 86 -9.49 16.82 -9.69
C GLU A 86 -9.48 16.78 -8.15
N PRO A 87 -9.75 15.62 -7.51
CA PRO A 87 -9.81 15.54 -6.06
C PRO A 87 -8.42 15.70 -5.45
N LEU A 88 -8.29 16.67 -4.53
CA LEU A 88 -7.03 16.98 -3.85
C LEU A 88 -6.40 15.73 -3.19
N SER A 89 -7.19 14.83 -2.63
CA SER A 89 -6.68 13.59 -2.02
C SER A 89 -5.98 12.64 -3.00
N ARG A 90 -6.36 12.65 -4.28
CA ARG A 90 -5.70 11.90 -5.34
C ARG A 90 -4.41 12.61 -5.77
N LEU A 91 -4.46 13.93 -5.92
CA LEU A 91 -3.32 14.76 -6.30
C LEU A 91 -2.16 14.62 -5.30
N LEU A 92 -2.44 14.67 -4.00
CA LEU A 92 -1.43 14.57 -2.93
C LEU A 92 -0.78 13.17 -2.79
N ARG A 93 -1.28 12.15 -3.50
CA ARG A 93 -0.68 10.81 -3.56
C ARG A 93 0.29 10.65 -4.72
N ARG A 94 0.31 11.59 -5.65
CA ARG A 94 1.20 11.50 -6.81
C ARG A 94 2.61 11.98 -6.43
N PRO A 95 3.66 11.36 -6.98
CA PRO A 95 5.05 11.71 -6.64
C PRO A 95 5.51 13.06 -7.22
N ASP A 96 4.83 13.56 -8.26
CA ASP A 96 5.12 14.84 -8.93
C ASP A 96 4.58 16.07 -8.17
N LEU A 97 3.63 15.86 -7.26
CA LEU A 97 2.93 16.90 -6.52
C LEU A 97 3.33 16.92 -5.03
N PRO A 98 3.05 18.02 -4.30
CA PRO A 98 3.33 18.05 -2.86
C PRO A 98 2.56 16.93 -2.15
N ASN A 99 3.23 16.23 -1.25
CA ASN A 99 2.54 15.39 -0.29
C ASN A 99 1.82 16.25 0.77
N ARG A 100 1.06 15.62 1.67
CA ARG A 100 0.28 16.34 2.68
C ARG A 100 1.11 17.27 3.56
N ARG A 101 2.29 16.83 4.01
CA ARG A 101 3.18 17.62 4.87
C ARG A 101 3.78 18.82 4.14
N ALA A 102 4.12 18.65 2.86
CA ALA A 102 4.58 19.73 2.00
C ALA A 102 3.47 20.77 1.76
N LEU A 103 2.24 20.33 1.49
CA LEU A 103 1.10 21.24 1.35
C LEU A 103 0.85 22.06 2.62
N ASP A 104 0.85 21.42 3.78
CA ASP A 104 0.63 22.10 5.07
C ASP A 104 1.81 23.05 5.43
N ALA A 105 3.02 22.81 4.91
CA ALA A 105 4.14 23.74 4.99
C ALA A 105 3.96 24.93 4.04
N TRP A 106 3.62 24.68 2.78
CA TRP A 106 3.38 25.72 1.77
C TRP A 106 2.28 26.69 2.19
N LYS A 107 1.17 26.18 2.76
CA LYS A 107 0.08 27.04 3.29
C LYS A 107 0.53 27.97 4.42
N ARG A 108 1.57 27.59 5.19
CA ARG A 108 2.12 28.42 6.28
C ARG A 108 3.15 29.42 5.76
N GLN A 109 3.92 29.03 4.74
CA GLN A 109 4.92 29.88 4.10
C GLN A 109 4.28 30.96 3.23
N ASP A 110 3.18 30.64 2.53
CA ASP A 110 2.50 31.54 1.61
C ASP A 110 0.97 31.56 1.88
N PRO A 111 0.47 32.57 2.62
CA PRO A 111 -0.96 32.77 2.85
C PRO A 111 -1.77 33.06 1.57
N ALA A 112 -1.17 33.65 0.53
CA ALA A 112 -1.85 33.94 -0.72
C ALA A 112 -2.16 32.63 -1.48
N PHE A 113 -1.19 31.72 -1.55
CA PHE A 113 -1.41 30.37 -2.06
C PHE A 113 -2.51 29.62 -1.29
N ALA A 114 -2.57 29.78 0.03
CA ALA A 114 -3.62 29.16 0.84
C ALA A 114 -5.02 29.69 0.45
N ALA A 115 -5.15 31.01 0.24
CA ALA A 115 -6.39 31.62 -0.23
C ALA A 115 -6.77 31.15 -1.64
N ASP A 116 -5.81 31.12 -2.57
CA ASP A 116 -6.01 30.61 -3.93
C ASP A 116 -6.45 29.16 -3.98
N LEU A 117 -5.93 28.32 -3.07
CA LEU A 117 -6.31 26.93 -2.97
C LEU A 117 -7.76 26.76 -2.46
N GLU A 118 -8.19 27.58 -1.50
CA GLU A 118 -9.58 27.56 -1.06
C GLU A 118 -10.54 28.09 -2.14
N ALA A 119 -10.14 29.13 -2.88
CA ALA A 119 -10.88 29.63 -4.04
C ALA A 119 -10.98 28.56 -5.15
N ALA A 120 -9.88 27.87 -5.45
CA ALA A 120 -9.84 26.77 -6.41
C ALA A 120 -10.79 25.63 -6.02
N LYS A 121 -10.79 25.22 -4.74
CA LYS A 121 -11.74 24.23 -4.22
C LYS A 121 -13.19 24.69 -4.28
N ALA A 122 -13.44 25.99 -4.07
CA ALA A 122 -14.78 26.56 -4.16
C ALA A 122 -15.30 26.56 -5.59
N PHE A 123 -14.45 26.93 -6.54
CA PHE A 123 -14.75 26.94 -7.97
C PHE A 123 -15.01 25.53 -8.52
N ALA A 124 -14.16 24.57 -8.15
CA ALA A 124 -14.22 23.20 -8.65
C ALA A 124 -15.42 22.41 -8.13
N ASP A 125 -16.03 22.87 -7.03
CA ASP A 125 -16.99 22.06 -6.29
C ASP A 125 -18.25 22.79 -5.78
N PRO A 126 -19.02 23.48 -6.63
CA PRO A 126 -20.32 24.00 -6.24
C PRO A 126 -21.34 22.86 -6.07
N GLU A 127 -21.29 21.84 -6.94
CA GLU A 127 -22.22 20.72 -6.93
C GLU A 127 -21.96 19.71 -5.80
N ARG A 128 -20.73 19.20 -5.55
CA ARG A 128 -20.53 18.27 -4.41
C ARG A 128 -20.63 19.00 -3.07
N ARG A 129 -20.38 20.31 -2.98
CA ARG A 129 -20.76 21.09 -1.79
C ARG A 129 -22.28 21.11 -1.61
N ARG A 130 -23.06 21.40 -2.66
CA ARG A 130 -24.54 21.37 -2.62
C ARG A 130 -25.08 19.97 -2.29
N TYR A 131 -24.58 18.91 -2.93
CA TYR A 131 -24.98 17.52 -2.68
C TYR A 131 -24.52 17.02 -1.31
N GLY A 132 -23.28 17.33 -0.91
CA GLY A 132 -22.74 16.97 0.41
C GLY A 132 -23.50 17.66 1.54
N HIS A 133 -23.85 18.94 1.39
CA HIS A 133 -24.67 19.66 2.37
C HIS A 133 -26.11 19.15 2.42
N ARG A 134 -26.75 18.86 1.28
CA ARG A 134 -28.10 18.27 1.27
C ARG A 134 -28.11 16.88 1.93
N ARG A 135 -27.14 16.01 1.63
CA ARG A 135 -27.03 14.68 2.23
C ARG A 135 -26.64 14.70 3.70
N ALA A 136 -25.84 15.67 4.13
CA ALA A 136 -25.53 15.88 5.56
C ALA A 136 -26.75 16.41 6.33
N ARG A 137 -27.66 17.12 5.66
CA ARG A 137 -28.89 17.68 6.24
C ARG A 137 -30.13 16.82 6.00
N MET A 138 -30.01 15.65 5.37
CA MET A 138 -31.12 14.74 5.12
C MET A 138 -31.84 14.39 6.43
N PRO A 139 -33.14 14.69 6.57
CA PRO A 139 -33.89 14.35 7.77
C PRO A 139 -33.94 12.84 7.94
N PHE A 140 -34.14 12.37 9.18
CA PHE A 140 -34.32 10.94 9.42
C PHE A 140 -35.55 10.44 8.66
N ASP A 141 -35.37 9.35 7.93
CA ASP A 141 -36.40 8.70 7.13
C ASP A 141 -36.30 7.20 7.40
N GLN A 142 -37.39 6.61 7.91
CA GLN A 142 -37.44 5.22 8.32
C GLN A 142 -37.20 4.26 7.14
N ALA A 143 -37.77 4.55 5.97
CA ALA A 143 -37.60 3.68 4.79
C ALA A 143 -36.14 3.70 4.31
N VAL A 144 -35.47 4.85 4.40
CA VAL A 144 -34.05 4.95 4.09
C VAL A 144 -33.20 4.23 5.15
N ALA A 145 -33.55 4.35 6.43
CA ALA A 145 -32.91 3.63 7.52
C ALA A 145 -33.00 2.11 7.32
N ASP A 146 -34.18 1.57 6.99
CA ASP A 146 -34.40 0.15 6.73
C ASP A 146 -33.58 -0.36 5.54
N ARG A 147 -33.48 0.43 4.46
CA ARG A 147 -32.61 0.10 3.32
C ARG A 147 -31.14 0.02 3.71
N ILE A 148 -30.66 0.95 4.54
CA ILE A 148 -29.28 0.92 5.07
C ILE A 148 -29.08 -0.36 5.88
N MET A 149 -30.03 -0.67 6.78
CA MET A 149 -29.99 -1.86 7.62
C MET A 149 -29.92 -3.15 6.81
N LEU A 150 -30.82 -3.31 5.83
CA LEU A 150 -30.84 -4.46 4.93
C LEU A 150 -29.54 -4.59 4.13
N ALA A 151 -29.02 -3.48 3.61
CA ALA A 151 -27.78 -3.49 2.85
C ALA A 151 -26.58 -3.89 3.72
N VAL A 152 -26.47 -3.35 4.95
CA VAL A 152 -25.41 -3.71 5.90
C VAL A 152 -25.49 -5.17 6.31
N LEU A 153 -26.70 -5.70 6.58
CA LEU A 153 -26.92 -7.12 6.90
C LEU A 153 -26.48 -8.04 5.75
N ARG A 154 -26.73 -7.63 4.50
CA ARG A 154 -26.24 -8.31 3.29
C ARG A 154 -24.74 -8.15 3.04
N GLY A 155 -24.05 -7.40 3.89
CA GLY A 155 -22.60 -7.21 3.81
C GLY A 155 -22.15 -5.98 3.01
N ALA A 156 -23.01 -5.01 2.76
CA ALA A 156 -22.53 -3.70 2.32
C ALA A 156 -21.65 -3.04 3.41
N THR A 157 -20.69 -2.23 2.98
CA THR A 157 -19.90 -1.35 3.85
C THR A 157 -20.50 0.05 3.84
N LEU A 158 -20.34 0.79 4.95
CA LEU A 158 -20.75 2.20 5.00
C LEU A 158 -20.08 3.04 3.89
N ALA A 159 -18.84 2.72 3.54
CA ALA A 159 -18.14 3.37 2.43
C ALA A 159 -18.82 3.13 1.06
N GLN A 160 -19.37 1.93 0.82
CA GLN A 160 -20.15 1.66 -0.38
C GLN A 160 -21.49 2.41 -0.34
N LEU A 161 -22.19 2.39 0.80
CA LEU A 161 -23.46 3.10 0.97
C LEU A 161 -23.31 4.61 0.77
N HIS A 162 -22.21 5.22 1.23
CA HIS A 162 -21.96 6.65 1.02
C HIS A 162 -21.78 7.03 -0.47
N ARG A 163 -21.52 6.06 -1.36
CA ARG A 163 -21.46 6.32 -2.81
C ARG A 163 -22.84 6.45 -3.44
N ASP A 164 -23.86 5.85 -2.84
CA ASP A 164 -25.24 5.99 -3.29
C ASP A 164 -25.77 7.39 -2.94
N PRO A 165 -26.15 8.22 -3.92
CA PRO A 165 -26.63 9.58 -3.69
C PRO A 165 -27.99 9.63 -2.97
N SER A 166 -28.77 8.54 -3.00
CA SER A 166 -30.07 8.45 -2.33
C SER A 166 -29.95 8.16 -0.82
N LEU A 167 -28.76 7.82 -0.33
CA LEU A 167 -28.49 7.53 1.08
C LEU A 167 -27.87 8.74 1.79
N PRO A 168 -28.00 8.87 3.12
CA PRO A 168 -27.27 9.88 3.88
C PRO A 168 -25.76 9.71 3.69
N GLY A 169 -25.04 10.82 3.63
CA GLY A 169 -23.57 10.81 3.69
C GLY A 169 -23.08 10.52 5.10
N ALA A 170 -21.77 10.34 5.30
CA ALA A 170 -21.19 10.01 6.61
C ALA A 170 -21.64 10.95 7.74
N THR A 171 -21.69 12.26 7.47
CA THR A 171 -22.15 13.27 8.45
C THR A 171 -23.64 13.15 8.74
N GLY A 172 -24.46 12.88 7.72
CA GLY A 172 -25.91 12.69 7.89
C GLY A 172 -26.23 11.44 8.69
N LEU A 173 -25.56 10.33 8.37
CA LEU A 173 -25.71 9.06 9.10
C LEU A 173 -25.27 9.20 10.56
N LYS A 174 -24.14 9.87 10.83
CA LYS A 174 -23.71 10.17 12.20
C LYS A 174 -24.75 11.01 12.96
N ARG A 175 -25.39 11.97 12.29
CA ARG A 175 -26.46 12.77 12.89
C ARG A 175 -27.69 11.92 13.21
N TRP A 176 -28.07 11.00 12.33
CA TRP A 176 -29.16 10.06 12.58
C TRP A 176 -28.88 9.19 13.79
N CYS A 177 -27.69 8.56 13.86
CA CYS A 177 -27.26 7.77 15.02
C CYS A 177 -27.24 8.58 16.33
N ALA A 178 -26.96 9.89 16.27
CA ALA A 178 -26.97 10.75 17.44
C ALA A 178 -28.40 11.17 17.87
N ALA A 179 -29.32 11.26 16.90
CA ALA A 179 -30.70 11.66 17.13
C ALA A 179 -31.58 10.47 17.56
N ASP A 180 -31.27 9.26 17.10
CA ASP A 180 -31.98 8.02 17.40
C ASP A 180 -31.00 6.94 17.89
N PRO A 181 -30.92 6.73 19.22
CA PRO A 181 -30.05 5.71 19.82
C PRO A 181 -30.43 4.27 19.44
N ASP A 182 -31.71 3.99 19.19
CA ASP A 182 -32.19 2.64 18.84
C ASP A 182 -31.72 2.28 17.42
N PHE A 183 -31.79 3.24 16.49
CA PHE A 183 -31.21 3.09 15.17
C PHE A 183 -29.69 2.88 15.23
N ASP A 184 -28.95 3.62 16.07
CA ASP A 184 -27.50 3.42 16.24
C ASP A 184 -27.17 2.01 16.77
N ALA A 185 -27.90 1.56 17.80
CA ALA A 185 -27.74 0.23 18.37
C ALA A 185 -28.05 -0.88 17.34
N ALA A 186 -29.13 -0.71 16.57
CA ALA A 186 -29.51 -1.61 15.49
C ALA A 186 -28.42 -1.65 14.41
N LEU A 187 -27.96 -0.49 13.93
CA LEU A 187 -26.93 -0.39 12.89
C LEU A 187 -25.63 -1.05 13.32
N ARG A 188 -25.18 -0.85 14.57
CA ARG A 188 -23.99 -1.54 15.12
C ARG A 188 -24.17 -3.05 15.15
N SER A 189 -25.35 -3.53 15.54
CA SER A 189 -25.66 -4.97 15.55
C SER A 189 -25.69 -5.55 14.13
N ALA A 190 -26.32 -4.87 13.17
CA ALA A 190 -26.31 -5.25 11.77
C ALA A 190 -24.89 -5.26 11.19
N MET A 191 -24.04 -4.31 11.56
CA MET A 191 -22.63 -4.30 11.15
C MET A 191 -21.87 -5.53 11.67
N LYS A 192 -22.14 -6.00 12.90
CA LYS A 192 -21.54 -7.23 13.42
C LYS A 192 -22.05 -8.47 12.68
N ILE A 193 -23.36 -8.56 12.43
CA ILE A 193 -23.99 -9.69 11.73
C ILE A 193 -23.56 -9.77 10.26
N GLY A 194 -23.46 -8.64 9.57
CA GLY A 194 -23.02 -8.56 8.18
C GLY A 194 -21.51 -8.76 7.98
N PHE A 195 -20.72 -8.78 9.07
CA PHE A 195 -19.26 -8.92 8.97
C PHE A 195 -18.83 -10.30 8.43
N PRO A 196 -19.36 -11.44 8.91
CA PRO A 196 -19.14 -12.74 8.28
C PRO A 196 -19.55 -12.78 6.80
N ALA A 197 -20.69 -12.20 6.42
CA ALA A 197 -21.13 -12.14 5.03
C ALA A 197 -20.12 -11.35 4.15
N ARG A 198 -19.62 -10.21 4.66
CA ARG A 198 -18.52 -9.47 4.01
C ARG A 198 -17.25 -10.28 3.87
N ARG A 199 -16.85 -10.98 4.93
CA ARG A 199 -15.66 -11.84 4.89
C ARG A 199 -15.82 -12.97 3.89
N ARG A 200 -16.99 -13.62 3.82
CA ARG A 200 -17.27 -14.67 2.83
C ARG A 200 -17.28 -14.12 1.41
N ALA A 201 -17.96 -13.00 1.15
CA ALA A 201 -18.00 -12.39 -0.18
C ALA A 201 -16.61 -11.92 -0.64
N GLY A 202 -15.84 -11.27 0.25
CA GLY A 202 -14.47 -10.86 -0.03
C GLY A 202 -13.51 -12.04 -0.21
N ALA A 203 -13.66 -13.07 0.62
CA ALA A 203 -12.92 -14.32 0.48
C ALA A 203 -13.31 -15.06 -0.80
N GLN A 204 -14.57 -15.07 -1.22
CA GLN A 204 -15.04 -15.68 -2.47
C GLN A 204 -14.53 -14.93 -3.70
N ALA A 205 -14.54 -13.60 -3.70
CA ALA A 205 -14.00 -12.80 -4.81
C ALA A 205 -12.47 -12.94 -4.92
N LEU A 206 -11.76 -12.90 -3.79
CA LEU A 206 -10.32 -13.19 -3.75
C LEU A 206 -10.04 -14.64 -4.14
N CYS A 207 -10.86 -15.59 -3.67
CA CYS A 207 -10.78 -17.01 -4.01
C CYS A 207 -11.03 -17.23 -5.49
N ALA A 208 -12.00 -16.58 -6.15
CA ALA A 208 -12.23 -16.76 -7.59
C ALA A 208 -11.03 -16.32 -8.45
N GLN A 209 -10.46 -15.15 -8.17
CA GLN A 209 -9.25 -14.68 -8.89
C GLN A 209 -8.04 -15.57 -8.59
N LEU A 210 -7.87 -15.95 -7.33
CA LEU A 210 -6.78 -16.80 -6.88
C LEU A 210 -6.91 -18.23 -7.41
N THR A 211 -8.12 -18.77 -7.46
CA THR A 211 -8.48 -20.07 -8.04
C THR A 211 -8.14 -20.08 -9.51
N HIS A 212 -8.55 -19.05 -10.27
CA HIS A 212 -8.22 -18.95 -11.69
C HIS A 212 -6.70 -18.94 -11.91
N GLU A 213 -5.96 -18.18 -11.09
CA GLU A 213 -4.49 -18.15 -11.17
C GLU A 213 -3.86 -19.50 -10.79
N ILE A 214 -4.38 -20.19 -9.77
CA ILE A 214 -3.90 -21.52 -9.37
C ILE A 214 -4.13 -22.53 -10.51
N VAL A 215 -5.35 -22.57 -11.08
CA VAL A 215 -5.73 -23.46 -12.18
C VAL A 215 -4.83 -23.21 -13.39
N ARG A 216 -4.64 -21.94 -13.79
CA ARG A 216 -3.75 -21.54 -14.87
C ARG A 216 -2.32 -22.01 -14.65
N ARG A 217 -1.77 -21.82 -13.44
CA ARG A 217 -0.39 -22.25 -13.15
C ARG A 217 -0.21 -23.76 -13.10
N ILE A 218 -1.22 -24.51 -12.67
CA ILE A 218 -1.19 -25.97 -12.75
C ILE A 218 -1.14 -26.40 -14.22
N ALA A 219 -1.97 -25.79 -15.08
CA ALA A 219 -1.92 -26.03 -16.52
C ALA A 219 -0.53 -25.73 -17.11
N ASP A 220 0.15 -24.69 -16.63
CA ASP A 220 1.52 -24.33 -17.01
C ASP A 220 2.61 -25.28 -16.44
N GLY A 221 2.26 -26.25 -15.59
CA GLY A 221 3.21 -27.24 -15.07
C GLY A 221 3.53 -27.15 -13.59
N ALA A 222 2.85 -26.29 -12.82
CA ALA A 222 3.00 -26.23 -11.36
C ALA A 222 2.26 -27.39 -10.66
N SER A 223 2.64 -27.63 -9.40
CA SER A 223 1.91 -28.49 -8.46
C SER A 223 1.31 -27.65 -7.34
N LEU A 224 0.24 -28.13 -6.68
CA LEU A 224 -0.29 -27.46 -5.49
C LEU A 224 0.76 -27.29 -4.40
N PHE A 225 1.66 -28.27 -4.26
CA PHE A 225 2.74 -28.20 -3.29
C PHE A 225 3.77 -27.10 -3.63
N SER A 226 4.17 -26.98 -4.90
CA SER A 226 5.10 -25.92 -5.33
C SER A 226 4.46 -24.54 -5.21
N LEU A 227 3.19 -24.39 -5.58
CA LEU A 227 2.45 -23.13 -5.43
C LEU A 227 2.36 -22.70 -3.97
N GLY A 228 2.13 -23.64 -3.06
CA GLY A 228 2.03 -23.35 -1.63
C GLY A 228 3.32 -22.86 -0.96
N ARG A 229 4.46 -22.85 -1.67
CA ARG A 229 5.73 -22.27 -1.20
C ARG A 229 5.96 -20.84 -1.70
N GLU A 230 5.11 -20.35 -2.60
CA GLU A 230 5.29 -19.03 -3.20
C GLU A 230 4.70 -17.91 -2.33
N PRO A 231 5.35 -16.73 -2.29
CA PRO A 231 4.80 -15.57 -1.60
C PRO A 231 3.44 -15.15 -2.20
N GLY A 232 2.43 -14.99 -1.34
CA GLY A 232 1.09 -14.58 -1.75
C GLY A 232 0.15 -15.72 -2.15
N MET A 233 0.64 -16.98 -2.18
CA MET A 233 -0.19 -18.16 -2.36
C MET A 233 -0.64 -18.73 -1.00
N PRO A 234 -1.83 -19.39 -0.93
CA PRO A 234 -2.20 -20.19 0.24
C PRO A 234 -1.21 -21.34 0.42
N CYS A 235 -0.94 -21.76 1.66
CA CYS A 235 -0.08 -22.91 1.90
C CYS A 235 -0.66 -24.19 1.27
N ALA A 236 0.21 -25.18 1.03
CA ALA A 236 -0.18 -26.44 0.40
C ALA A 236 -1.36 -27.12 1.11
N ASP A 237 -1.38 -27.15 2.44
CA ASP A 237 -2.47 -27.72 3.23
C ASP A 237 -3.81 -27.02 2.99
N THR A 238 -3.80 -25.69 2.87
CA THR A 238 -5.00 -24.92 2.54
C THR A 238 -5.51 -25.28 1.14
N LEU A 239 -4.62 -25.41 0.16
CA LEU A 239 -4.99 -25.78 -1.20
C LEU A 239 -5.57 -27.20 -1.29
N TYR A 240 -4.97 -28.18 -0.62
CA TYR A 240 -5.51 -29.54 -0.58
C TYR A 240 -6.84 -29.60 0.18
N ASN A 241 -7.01 -28.80 1.24
CA ASN A 241 -8.31 -28.67 1.91
C ASN A 241 -9.36 -28.07 0.98
N TRP A 242 -9.02 -27.06 0.16
CA TRP A 242 -9.95 -26.51 -0.83
C TRP A 242 -10.38 -27.55 -1.86
N VAL A 243 -9.46 -28.37 -2.37
CA VAL A 243 -9.80 -29.48 -3.28
C VAL A 243 -10.77 -30.48 -2.60
N ARG A 244 -10.62 -30.70 -1.28
CA ARG A 244 -11.50 -31.60 -0.52
C ARG A 244 -12.88 -30.99 -0.24
N GLU A 245 -12.95 -29.70 0.06
CA GLU A 245 -14.16 -29.03 0.57
C GLU A 245 -14.97 -28.34 -0.54
N HIS A 246 -14.36 -28.02 -1.69
CA HIS A 246 -15.00 -27.29 -2.78
C HIS A 246 -15.03 -28.11 -4.08
N PRO A 247 -16.15 -28.80 -4.39
CA PRO A 247 -16.25 -29.67 -5.56
C PRO A 247 -15.92 -28.99 -6.91
N ALA A 248 -16.42 -27.76 -7.12
CA ALA A 248 -16.14 -27.02 -8.36
C ALA A 248 -14.63 -26.77 -8.56
N PHE A 249 -13.94 -26.36 -7.49
CA PHE A 249 -12.49 -26.17 -7.52
C PHE A 249 -11.75 -27.50 -7.78
N ALA A 250 -12.20 -28.60 -7.19
CA ALA A 250 -11.60 -29.91 -7.43
C ALA A 250 -11.69 -30.35 -8.90
N ILE A 251 -12.81 -30.06 -9.57
CA ILE A 251 -13.01 -30.34 -11.00
C ILE A 251 -12.04 -29.52 -11.85
N GLU A 252 -11.97 -28.19 -11.61
CA GLU A 252 -11.07 -27.30 -12.35
C GLU A 252 -9.60 -27.69 -12.17
N ILE A 253 -9.20 -28.12 -10.96
CA ILE A 253 -7.83 -28.59 -10.69
C ILE A 253 -7.54 -29.89 -11.43
N ALA A 254 -8.49 -30.83 -11.47
CA ALA A 254 -8.34 -32.08 -12.22
C ALA A 254 -8.23 -31.80 -13.74
N GLU A 255 -8.99 -30.83 -14.27
CA GLU A 255 -8.90 -30.37 -15.66
C GLU A 255 -7.56 -29.76 -15.99
N ALA A 256 -7.07 -28.84 -15.15
CA ALA A 256 -5.75 -28.25 -15.31
C ALA A 256 -4.64 -29.31 -15.26
N CYS A 257 -4.74 -30.29 -14.34
CA CYS A 257 -3.79 -31.39 -14.27
C CYS A 257 -3.79 -32.26 -15.53
N GLN A 258 -4.95 -32.60 -16.07
CA GLN A 258 -5.04 -33.38 -17.31
C GLN A 258 -4.48 -32.60 -18.51
N PHE A 259 -4.81 -31.32 -18.63
CA PHE A 259 -4.28 -30.47 -19.68
C PHE A 259 -2.76 -30.34 -19.58
N ARG A 260 -2.23 -30.14 -18.38
CA ARG A 260 -0.79 -30.12 -18.11
C ARG A 260 -0.11 -31.40 -18.58
N ASP A 261 -0.68 -32.55 -18.27
CA ASP A 261 -0.07 -33.83 -18.62
C ASP A 261 -0.07 -34.05 -20.14
N TRP A 262 -1.16 -33.65 -20.82
CA TRP A 262 -1.22 -33.61 -22.28
C TRP A 262 -0.16 -32.69 -22.88
N MET A 263 -0.02 -31.47 -22.35
CA MET A 263 0.99 -30.50 -22.77
C MET A 263 2.43 -31.01 -22.59
N LEU A 264 2.72 -31.67 -21.46
CA LEU A 264 4.04 -32.23 -21.21
C LEU A 264 4.34 -33.41 -22.13
N ALA A 265 3.35 -34.26 -22.43
CA ALA A 265 3.51 -35.34 -23.40
C ALA A 265 3.77 -34.81 -24.81
N ASP A 266 3.04 -33.78 -25.24
CA ASP A 266 3.24 -33.09 -26.52
C ASP A 266 4.65 -32.46 -26.62
N GLN A 267 5.10 -31.80 -25.55
CA GLN A 267 6.46 -31.25 -25.47
C GLN A 267 7.53 -32.35 -25.57
N ALA A 268 7.33 -33.50 -24.93
CA ALA A 268 8.25 -34.63 -25.04
C ALA A 268 8.34 -35.14 -26.48
N GLN A 269 7.20 -35.26 -27.16
CA GLN A 269 7.14 -35.67 -28.57
C GLN A 269 7.88 -34.67 -29.47
N ALA A 270 7.58 -33.36 -29.34
CA ALA A 270 8.23 -32.31 -30.13
C ALA A 270 9.75 -32.26 -29.91
N ILE A 271 10.22 -32.51 -28.69
CA ILE A 271 11.66 -32.60 -28.39
C ILE A 271 12.28 -33.83 -29.07
N ALA A 272 11.60 -34.97 -29.04
CA ALA A 272 12.07 -36.20 -29.68
C ALA A 272 12.22 -35.99 -31.20
N GLU A 273 11.20 -35.46 -31.86
CA GLU A 273 11.21 -35.21 -33.32
C GLU A 273 12.32 -34.26 -33.74
N ARG A 274 12.56 -33.21 -32.95
CA ARG A 274 13.58 -32.19 -33.25
C ARG A 274 15.02 -32.70 -33.06
N LEU A 275 15.27 -33.50 -32.02
CA LEU A 275 16.63 -33.86 -31.61
C LEU A 275 17.07 -35.25 -32.08
N ALA A 276 16.14 -36.21 -32.17
CA ALA A 276 16.48 -37.59 -32.50
C ALA A 276 17.19 -37.78 -33.85
N PRO A 277 16.90 -37.00 -34.93
CA PRO A 277 17.62 -37.14 -36.20
C PRO A 277 19.11 -36.82 -36.12
N ALA A 278 19.51 -35.92 -35.21
CA ALA A 278 20.89 -35.47 -35.08
C ALA A 278 21.63 -36.13 -33.90
N ASP A 279 20.95 -36.33 -32.77
CA ASP A 279 21.51 -36.90 -31.55
C ASP A 279 20.43 -37.61 -30.70
N LEU A 280 20.33 -38.93 -30.90
CA LEU A 280 19.39 -39.79 -30.18
C LEU A 280 19.66 -39.83 -28.67
N ALA A 281 20.92 -39.72 -28.23
CA ALA A 281 21.28 -39.80 -26.81
C ALA A 281 20.82 -38.55 -26.07
N THR A 282 20.95 -37.38 -26.69
CA THR A 282 20.43 -36.11 -26.13
C THR A 282 18.91 -36.06 -26.16
N ALA A 283 18.27 -36.54 -27.24
CA ALA A 283 16.81 -36.66 -27.31
C ALA A 283 16.26 -37.55 -26.17
N ARG A 284 16.84 -38.73 -25.95
CA ARG A 284 16.42 -39.66 -24.88
C ARG A 284 16.53 -39.05 -23.49
N ARG A 285 17.62 -38.32 -23.19
CA ARG A 285 17.80 -37.64 -21.89
C ARG A 285 16.76 -36.56 -21.66
N ALA A 286 16.49 -35.73 -22.67
CA ALA A 286 15.52 -34.65 -22.57
C ALA A 286 14.08 -35.17 -22.40
N VAL A 287 13.68 -36.17 -23.18
CA VAL A 287 12.38 -36.85 -23.03
C VAL A 287 12.28 -37.54 -21.67
N GLY A 288 13.34 -38.21 -21.23
CA GLY A 288 13.41 -38.86 -19.92
C GLY A 288 13.16 -37.90 -18.76
N ALA A 289 13.68 -36.67 -18.83
CA ALA A 289 13.44 -35.64 -17.82
C ALA A 289 11.96 -35.20 -17.76
N ILE A 290 11.29 -35.09 -18.92
CA ILE A 290 9.86 -34.77 -18.98
C ILE A 290 9.02 -35.93 -18.44
N ASN A 291 9.33 -37.17 -18.81
CA ASN A 291 8.65 -38.35 -18.30
C ASN A 291 8.84 -38.52 -16.78
N GLN A 292 10.03 -38.19 -16.26
CA GLN A 292 10.27 -38.14 -14.82
C GLN A 292 9.36 -37.09 -14.14
N LYS A 293 9.23 -35.90 -14.74
CA LYS A 293 8.34 -34.84 -14.26
C LYS A 293 6.87 -35.27 -14.28
N LEU A 294 6.40 -35.92 -15.36
CA LEU A 294 5.07 -36.52 -15.45
C LEU A 294 4.84 -37.56 -14.34
N GLY A 295 5.81 -38.45 -14.12
CA GLY A 295 5.74 -39.45 -13.05
C GLY A 295 5.64 -38.86 -11.64
N GLN A 296 6.30 -37.73 -11.38
CA GLN A 296 6.20 -37.02 -10.11
C GLN A 296 4.85 -36.31 -9.93
N LEU A 297 4.21 -35.91 -11.03
CA LEU A 297 2.98 -35.13 -11.06
C LEU A 297 1.71 -35.99 -11.26
N ASN A 298 1.86 -37.32 -11.33
CA ASN A 298 0.83 -38.29 -11.67
C ASN A 298 -0.34 -38.36 -10.68
N ARG A 299 -0.20 -37.76 -9.50
CA ARG A 299 -1.34 -37.58 -8.59
C ARG A 299 -2.19 -36.42 -9.10
N HIS A 300 -3.41 -36.70 -9.51
CA HIS A 300 -4.43 -35.70 -9.86
C HIS A 300 -5.36 -35.46 -8.67
N PRO A 301 -5.15 -34.38 -7.89
CA PRO A 301 -6.09 -34.02 -6.84
C PRO A 301 -7.47 -33.78 -7.46
N GLY A 302 -8.51 -34.40 -6.89
CA GLY A 302 -9.89 -34.20 -7.36
C GLY A 302 -10.39 -35.16 -8.45
N ALA A 303 -9.53 -36.03 -9.03
CA ALA A 303 -9.93 -36.93 -10.13
C ALA A 303 -11.12 -37.85 -9.81
N GLY A 304 -11.25 -38.32 -8.55
CA GLY A 304 -12.37 -39.16 -8.12
C GLY A 304 -13.74 -38.46 -8.06
N ARG A 305 -13.80 -37.13 -8.26
CA ARG A 305 -15.05 -36.35 -8.20
C ARG A 305 -15.64 -35.99 -9.58
N ARG A 306 -15.04 -36.46 -10.67
CA ARG A 306 -15.59 -36.29 -12.04
C ARG A 306 -16.65 -37.33 -12.41
N GLN A 307 -16.76 -38.42 -11.65
CA GLN A 307 -17.57 -39.58 -12.01
C GLN A 307 -18.85 -39.76 -11.16
N GLY A 308 -19.20 -38.77 -10.33
CA GLY A 308 -20.44 -38.76 -9.55
C GLY A 308 -21.18 -37.45 -9.76
#